data_AF-A0A5D0RSE4-F1
#
_entry.id   AF-A0A5D0RSE4-F1
#
_cell.length_a   1.000
_cell.length_b   1.000
_cell.length_c   1.000
_cell.angle_alpha   90.00
_cell.angle_beta   90.00
_cell.angle_gamma   90.00
#
_symmetry.space_group_name_H-M   'P 1'
#
loop_
_entity.id
_entity.type
_entity.pdbx_description
1 polymer ?
#
loop_
_entity_poly.entity_id
_entity_poly.type
_entity_poly.pdbx_seq_one_letter_code
_entity_poly.pdbx_strand_id
1 'polypeptide(L)'
;MICLQAKSISSDWDRECRIFNVITKYKDVINLCDHKGSRYSLLRYENDFLPRSAITDNFTIPNGNKEKVMVITYGAEEGFSPKIDYKFPKIRWKNIWREWLEFLNIEPLNVMIKYLDNLEFLIGLGTGTTPAGDDFLTGYITGSFCIKKSLKTDFIEKIMKNLYKTTWFSRQMLEDALSGFIWKRGKEICSALSENSMKKLIKSISNIDSWGHLSGKAWLAGFAYAIETKINN
;
A
#
# COMPACT_ATOMS: atom_id res chain seq x y z
N MET A 1 -0.98 10.49 29.30
CA MET A 1 -1.07 9.51 28.20
C MET A 1 -2.36 9.79 27.45
N ILE A 2 -2.31 9.95 26.14
CA ILE A 2 -3.48 10.31 25.33
C ILE A 2 -4.22 9.06 24.93
N CYS A 3 -5.55 9.12 25.01
CA CYS A 3 -6.44 8.05 24.61
C CYS A 3 -7.18 8.44 23.34
N LEU A 4 -7.12 7.58 22.32
CA LEU A 4 -7.77 7.76 21.03
C LEU A 4 -8.74 6.60 20.79
N GLN A 5 -10.00 6.94 20.56
CA GLN A 5 -11.03 5.97 20.21
C GLN A 5 -11.09 5.82 18.69
N ALA A 6 -11.06 4.58 18.21
CA ALA A 6 -11.34 4.25 16.83
C ALA A 6 -12.86 4.20 16.60
N LYS A 7 -13.30 4.75 15.47
CA LYS A 7 -14.67 4.61 14.96
C LYS A 7 -14.81 3.37 14.09
N SER A 8 -13.82 3.16 13.23
CA SER A 8 -13.77 2.05 12.29
C SER A 8 -12.35 1.52 12.20
N ILE A 9 -12.19 0.23 11.90
CA ILE A 9 -10.91 -0.45 11.82
C ILE A 9 -10.80 -1.30 10.56
N SER A 10 -9.57 -1.57 10.12
CA SER A 10 -9.29 -2.64 9.20
C SER A 10 -9.45 -4.00 9.89
N SER A 11 -9.89 -5.00 9.13
CA SER A 11 -10.24 -6.34 9.65
C SER A 11 -9.05 -7.11 10.25
N ASP A 12 -7.82 -6.64 10.00
CA ASP A 12 -6.57 -7.19 10.52
C ASP A 12 -6.03 -6.43 11.75
N TRP A 13 -6.81 -5.49 12.31
CA TRP A 13 -6.53 -4.89 13.61
C TRP A 13 -7.43 -5.52 14.68
N ASP A 14 -6.80 -6.14 15.69
CA ASP A 14 -7.49 -6.71 16.85
C ASP A 14 -8.38 -5.68 17.59
N ARG A 15 -9.50 -6.15 18.12
CA ARG A 15 -10.46 -5.36 18.91
C ARG A 15 -10.04 -5.33 20.39
N GLU A 16 -9.20 -4.38 20.74
CA GLU A 16 -8.54 -4.32 22.03
C GLU A 16 -8.24 -2.86 22.45
N CYS A 17 -7.63 -2.72 23.62
CA CYS A 17 -6.99 -1.48 24.03
C CYS A 17 -5.48 -1.72 24.06
N ARG A 18 -4.72 -0.98 23.24
CA ARG A 18 -3.26 -1.17 23.12
C ARG A 18 -2.52 0.16 23.13
N ILE A 19 -1.33 0.15 23.73
CA ILE A 19 -0.42 1.30 23.77
C ILE A 19 0.57 1.19 22.61
N PHE A 20 0.74 2.29 21.89
CA PHE A 20 1.65 2.41 20.75
C PHE A 20 2.61 3.58 20.93
N ASN A 21 3.78 3.50 20.29
CA ASN A 21 4.67 4.63 20.11
C ASN A 21 4.31 5.38 18.82
N VAL A 22 4.23 6.71 18.89
CA VAL A 22 4.05 7.56 17.72
C VAL A 22 5.37 7.67 16.96
N ILE A 23 5.35 7.27 15.69
CA ILE A 23 6.49 7.31 14.78
C ILE A 23 6.49 8.58 13.95
N THR A 24 5.38 8.88 13.28
CA THR A 24 5.19 10.12 12.51
C THR A 24 3.76 10.61 12.63
N LYS A 25 3.59 11.93 12.52
CA LYS A 25 2.30 12.60 12.48
C LYS A 25 2.25 13.51 11.27
N TYR A 26 1.25 13.29 10.42
CA TYR A 26 0.88 14.16 9.31
C TYR A 26 -0.51 14.75 9.57
N LYS A 27 -0.99 15.60 8.65
CA LYS A 27 -2.30 16.26 8.77
C LYS A 27 -3.46 15.28 8.96
N ASP A 28 -3.43 14.16 8.23
CA ASP A 28 -4.55 13.21 8.11
C ASP A 28 -4.17 11.77 8.51
N VAL A 29 -2.94 11.56 9.00
CA VAL A 29 -2.38 10.25 9.37
C VAL A 29 -1.51 10.38 10.62
N ILE A 30 -1.61 9.39 11.50
CA ILE A 30 -0.64 9.15 12.58
C ILE A 30 -0.13 7.71 12.41
N ASN A 31 1.18 7.56 12.20
CA ASN A 31 1.79 6.24 12.13
C ASN A 31 2.33 5.84 13.50
N LEU A 32 1.99 4.61 13.86
CA LEU A 32 2.19 4.02 15.17
C LEU A 32 3.01 2.75 15.05
N CYS A 33 3.74 2.43 16.11
CA CYS A 33 4.51 1.22 16.22
C CYS A 33 4.22 0.54 17.56
N ASP A 34 3.97 -0.77 17.52
CA ASP A 34 3.82 -1.56 18.74
C ASP A 34 5.19 -1.98 19.32
N HIS A 35 5.16 -2.77 20.39
CA HIS A 35 6.38 -3.27 21.05
C HIS A 35 7.18 -4.27 20.20
N LYS A 36 6.57 -4.86 19.16
CA LYS A 36 7.21 -5.82 18.24
C LYS A 36 7.80 -5.13 17.01
N GLY A 37 7.59 -3.83 16.85
CA GLY A 37 8.04 -3.10 15.68
C GLY A 37 7.02 -3.02 14.55
N SER A 38 5.81 -3.56 14.75
CA SER A 38 4.77 -3.64 13.73
C SER A 38 4.09 -2.29 13.51
N ARG A 39 3.84 -1.95 12.24
CA ARG A 39 3.15 -0.72 11.84
C ARG A 39 1.65 -0.79 12.11
N TYR A 40 1.13 0.30 12.66
CA TYR A 40 -0.30 0.64 12.73
C TYR A 40 -0.50 2.08 12.27
N SER A 41 -1.70 2.43 11.83
CA SER A 41 -1.98 3.81 11.38
C SER A 41 -3.36 4.30 11.80
N LEU A 42 -3.45 5.48 12.40
CA LEU A 42 -4.71 6.19 12.60
C LEU A 42 -4.92 7.14 11.42
N LEU A 43 -6.11 7.10 10.81
CA LEU A 43 -6.44 7.78 9.57
C LEU A 43 -7.65 8.69 9.77
N ARG A 44 -7.70 9.80 9.03
CA ARG A 44 -8.85 10.71 9.07
C ARG A 44 -9.97 10.25 8.14
N TYR A 45 -9.62 9.67 6.99
CA TYR A 45 -10.59 9.33 5.95
C TYR A 45 -10.55 7.84 5.63
N GLU A 46 -11.74 7.27 5.40
CA GLU A 46 -11.87 5.86 5.02
C GLU A 46 -11.23 5.51 3.68
N ASN A 47 -11.04 6.47 2.78
CA ASN A 47 -10.38 6.20 1.50
C ASN A 47 -8.88 5.89 1.68
N ASP A 48 -8.31 6.22 2.84
CA ASP A 48 -6.91 6.01 3.16
C ASP A 48 -6.65 4.66 3.84
N PHE A 49 -7.67 3.81 4.04
CA PHE A 49 -7.52 2.54 4.74
C PHE A 49 -6.31 1.72 4.23
N LEU A 50 -5.49 1.29 5.19
CA LEU A 50 -4.29 0.46 5.03
C LEU A 50 -4.48 -0.84 5.84
N PRO A 51 -3.61 -1.85 5.68
CA PRO A 51 -3.47 -2.90 6.70
C PRO A 51 -3.19 -2.29 8.08
N ARG A 52 -3.73 -2.90 9.14
CA ARG A 52 -3.64 -2.44 10.54
C ARG A 52 -3.87 -0.94 10.70
N SER A 53 -5.00 -0.45 10.19
CA SER A 53 -5.37 0.96 10.30
C SER A 53 -6.76 1.19 10.89
N ALA A 54 -6.97 2.37 11.48
CA ALA A 54 -8.20 2.73 12.15
C ALA A 54 -8.59 4.19 11.84
N ILE A 55 -9.88 4.46 11.74
CA ILE A 55 -10.42 5.81 11.59
C ILE A 55 -10.63 6.42 12.96
N THR A 56 -10.15 7.65 13.15
CA THR A 56 -10.42 8.44 14.34
C THR A 56 -10.69 9.90 13.94
N ASP A 57 -11.55 10.59 14.69
CA ASP A 57 -11.72 12.03 14.50
C ASP A 57 -10.65 12.83 15.24
N ASN A 58 -10.02 12.21 16.25
CA ASN A 58 -9.13 12.91 17.17
C ASN A 58 -7.67 12.77 16.75
N PHE A 59 -7.12 13.85 16.20
CA PHE A 59 -5.71 13.97 15.82
C PHE A 59 -4.90 14.83 16.81
N THR A 60 -5.48 15.08 18.00
CA THR A 60 -4.88 15.93 19.03
C THR A 60 -3.84 15.13 19.81
N ILE A 61 -2.70 14.90 19.16
CA ILE A 61 -1.46 14.44 19.80
C ILE A 61 -0.52 15.64 19.88
N PRO A 62 0.05 16.01 21.04
CA PRO A 62 1.10 17.00 21.17
C PRO A 62 2.27 16.65 20.24
N ASN A 63 3.02 17.69 19.86
CA ASN A 63 4.07 17.55 18.87
C ASN A 63 5.24 16.75 19.44
N GLY A 64 5.35 15.48 19.10
CA GLY A 64 6.52 14.67 19.49
C GLY A 64 6.58 13.30 18.83
N ASN A 65 7.67 13.05 18.11
CA ASN A 65 8.14 11.68 17.88
C ASN A 65 8.47 11.07 19.26
N LYS A 66 8.05 9.82 19.52
CA LYS A 66 8.20 9.07 20.80
C LYS A 66 7.12 9.27 21.88
N GLU A 67 6.00 9.91 21.57
CA GLU A 67 4.86 9.88 22.48
C GLU A 67 4.20 8.51 22.50
N LYS A 68 3.68 8.11 23.67
CA LYS A 68 2.85 6.92 23.81
C LYS A 68 1.38 7.30 23.76
N VAL A 69 0.65 6.65 22.86
CA VAL A 69 -0.81 6.79 22.74
C VAL A 69 -1.48 5.47 23.03
N MET A 70 -2.60 5.53 23.74
CA MET A 70 -3.47 4.39 23.95
C MET A 70 -4.58 4.46 22.90
N VAL A 71 -4.69 3.43 22.06
CA VAL A 71 -5.74 3.32 21.06
C VAL A 71 -6.74 2.27 21.51
N ILE A 72 -8.01 2.66 21.56
CA ILE A 72 -9.13 1.78 21.88
C ILE A 72 -9.85 1.45 20.56
N THR A 73 -9.84 0.17 20.18
CA THR A 73 -10.58 -0.35 19.02
C THR A 73 -11.80 -1.17 19.41
N TYR A 74 -12.04 -1.37 20.72
CA TYR A 74 -13.26 -1.98 21.21
C TYR A 74 -14.49 -1.19 20.74
N GLY A 75 -15.50 -1.90 20.22
CA GLY A 75 -16.72 -1.30 19.68
C GLY A 75 -16.61 -0.63 18.31
N ALA A 76 -15.41 -0.53 17.72
CA ALA A 76 -15.24 0.05 16.38
C ALA A 76 -15.83 -0.88 15.29
N GLU A 77 -16.44 -0.33 14.26
CA GLU A 77 -16.96 -1.13 13.14
C GLU A 77 -15.83 -1.61 12.22
N GLU A 78 -15.99 -2.76 11.57
CA GLU A 78 -15.06 -3.14 10.50
C GLU A 78 -15.39 -2.34 9.24
N GLY A 79 -14.49 -1.44 8.82
CA GLY A 79 -14.70 -0.59 7.64
C GLY A 79 -13.95 -1.05 6.40
N PHE A 80 -12.99 -1.97 6.55
CA PHE A 80 -12.13 -2.40 5.45
C PHE A 80 -11.48 -3.75 5.70
N SER A 81 -11.48 -4.63 4.70
CA SER A 81 -10.64 -5.83 4.72
C SER A 81 -9.44 -5.65 3.78
N PRO A 82 -8.19 -5.63 4.30
CA PRO A 82 -6.98 -5.43 3.49
C PRO A 82 -6.60 -6.65 2.65
N LYS A 83 -7.17 -7.82 2.92
CA LYS A 83 -6.86 -9.03 2.17
C LYS A 83 -7.18 -8.83 0.68
N ILE A 84 -6.25 -9.17 -0.20
CA ILE A 84 -6.45 -9.07 -1.65
C ILE A 84 -7.59 -9.99 -2.08
N ASP A 85 -8.53 -9.45 -2.85
CA ASP A 85 -9.53 -10.25 -3.57
C ASP A 85 -8.96 -10.64 -4.94
N TYR A 86 -9.08 -11.91 -5.31
CA TYR A 86 -8.68 -12.37 -6.64
C TYR A 86 -9.69 -11.91 -7.70
N LYS A 87 -9.35 -10.85 -8.44
CA LYS A 87 -10.25 -10.19 -9.40
C LYS A 87 -9.54 -9.99 -10.74
N PHE A 88 -9.69 -10.95 -11.64
CA PHE A 88 -9.05 -10.87 -12.96
C PHE A 88 -9.45 -9.60 -13.71
N PRO A 89 -8.48 -8.78 -14.18
CA PRO A 89 -8.72 -7.65 -15.06
C PRO A 89 -9.39 -8.10 -16.35
N LYS A 90 -10.39 -7.34 -16.82
CA LYS A 90 -11.02 -7.58 -18.12
C LYS A 90 -10.12 -7.10 -19.24
N ILE A 91 -9.93 -7.93 -20.27
CA ILE A 91 -9.05 -7.66 -21.42
C ILE A 91 -9.37 -6.35 -22.15
N ARG A 92 -10.62 -5.87 -22.11
CA ARG A 92 -11.01 -4.60 -22.71
C ARG A 92 -10.27 -3.39 -22.11
N TRP A 93 -9.79 -3.51 -20.88
CA TRP A 93 -9.03 -2.46 -20.20
C TRP A 93 -7.52 -2.53 -20.48
N LYS A 94 -7.09 -3.42 -21.37
CA LYS A 94 -5.67 -3.65 -21.64
C LYS A 94 -4.91 -2.40 -22.02
N ASN A 95 -5.50 -1.59 -22.90
CA ASN A 95 -4.86 -0.36 -23.33
C ASN A 95 -4.71 0.63 -22.17
N ILE A 96 -5.67 0.67 -21.25
CA ILE A 96 -5.62 1.58 -20.08
C ILE A 96 -4.46 1.22 -19.15
N TRP A 97 -4.30 -0.05 -18.76
CA TRP A 97 -3.18 -0.37 -17.87
C TRP A 97 -1.82 -0.35 -18.59
N ARG A 98 -1.80 -0.51 -19.92
CA ARG A 98 -0.57 -0.32 -20.70
C ARG A 98 -0.09 1.13 -20.68
N GLU A 99 -1.01 2.10 -20.67
CA GLU A 99 -0.65 3.52 -20.48
C GLU A 99 0.07 3.75 -19.15
N TRP A 100 -0.18 2.94 -18.12
CA TRP A 100 0.52 3.08 -16.83
C TRP A 100 1.99 2.65 -16.90
N LEU A 101 2.39 1.84 -17.90
CA LEU A 101 3.80 1.55 -18.14
C LEU A 101 4.56 2.77 -18.62
N GLU A 102 3.89 3.72 -19.29
CA GLU A 102 4.50 4.98 -19.73
C GLU A 102 4.93 5.87 -18.55
N PHE A 103 4.42 5.63 -17.34
CA PHE A 103 4.92 6.29 -16.14
C PHE A 103 6.38 5.95 -15.84
N LEU A 104 6.89 4.82 -16.33
CA LEU A 104 8.32 4.51 -16.29
C LEU A 104 9.14 5.45 -17.17
N ASN A 105 8.56 6.19 -18.11
CA ASN A 105 9.31 7.16 -18.92
C ASN A 105 9.40 8.55 -18.25
N ILE A 106 8.75 8.75 -17.09
CA ILE A 106 8.76 10.01 -16.35
C ILE A 106 10.01 10.06 -15.46
N GLU A 107 10.74 11.17 -15.46
CA GLU A 107 11.82 11.42 -14.49
C GLU A 107 11.25 11.67 -13.07
N PRO A 108 11.84 11.08 -12.00
CA PRO A 108 12.99 10.17 -11.96
C PRO A 108 12.61 8.68 -12.00
N LEU A 109 11.38 8.30 -12.37
CA LEU A 109 10.92 6.90 -12.38
C LEU A 109 11.63 6.04 -13.44
N ASN A 110 12.10 6.65 -14.52
CA ASN A 110 12.84 5.98 -15.60
C ASN A 110 14.12 5.26 -15.17
N VAL A 111 14.71 5.62 -14.04
CA VAL A 111 15.84 4.86 -13.48
C VAL A 111 15.45 3.41 -13.16
N MET A 112 14.17 3.12 -12.87
CA MET A 112 13.68 1.79 -12.56
C MET A 112 13.76 0.81 -13.75
N ILE A 113 13.74 1.32 -14.99
CA ILE A 113 13.80 0.50 -16.21
C ILE A 113 15.05 -0.42 -16.19
N LYS A 114 16.16 0.08 -15.64
CA LYS A 114 17.43 -0.65 -15.53
C LYS A 114 17.36 -1.90 -14.64
N TYR A 115 16.32 -2.00 -13.80
CA TYR A 115 16.19 -3.04 -12.78
C TYR A 115 14.96 -3.93 -13.00
N LEU A 116 14.23 -3.81 -14.12
CA LEU A 116 13.03 -4.60 -14.38
C LEU A 116 13.27 -6.11 -14.47
N ASP A 117 14.50 -6.52 -14.78
CA ASP A 117 14.94 -7.92 -14.77
C ASP A 117 15.38 -8.42 -13.38
N ASN A 118 15.66 -7.50 -12.45
CA ASN A 118 16.19 -7.78 -11.11
C ASN A 118 15.50 -6.86 -10.08
N LEU A 119 14.21 -7.12 -9.89
CA LEU A 119 13.30 -6.24 -9.15
C LEU A 119 13.73 -5.98 -7.69
N GLU A 120 14.52 -6.85 -7.07
CA GLU A 120 15.05 -6.64 -5.72
C GLU A 120 15.97 -5.41 -5.60
N PHE A 121 16.54 -4.93 -6.71
CA PHE A 121 17.33 -3.69 -6.73
C PHE A 121 16.48 -2.42 -6.67
N LEU A 122 15.15 -2.54 -6.81
CA LEU A 122 14.23 -1.42 -6.61
C LEU A 122 14.01 -1.09 -5.13
N ILE A 123 14.38 -1.97 -4.18
CA ILE A 123 14.12 -1.73 -2.76
C ILE A 123 14.90 -0.51 -2.27
N GLY A 124 14.17 0.47 -1.74
CA GLY A 124 14.72 1.74 -1.27
C GLY A 124 15.11 2.72 -2.38
N LEU A 125 14.82 2.42 -3.65
CA LEU A 125 15.14 3.30 -4.77
C LEU A 125 14.17 4.50 -4.82
N GLY A 126 14.71 5.70 -4.66
CA GLY A 126 13.94 6.95 -4.59
C GLY A 126 14.08 7.64 -3.24
N THR A 127 13.34 8.73 -3.04
CA THR A 127 13.37 9.52 -1.80
C THR A 127 12.02 9.49 -1.08
N GLY A 128 12.00 9.95 0.18
CA GLY A 128 10.78 10.07 0.98
C GLY A 128 10.50 8.85 1.87
N THR A 129 9.34 8.85 2.52
CA THR A 129 8.90 7.75 3.39
C THR A 129 8.55 6.49 2.62
N THR A 130 8.14 6.65 1.36
CA THR A 130 7.83 5.59 0.41
C THR A 130 8.65 5.81 -0.87
N PRO A 131 9.88 5.26 -0.93
CA PRO A 131 10.68 5.29 -2.15
C PRO A 131 9.90 4.68 -3.33
N ALA A 132 10.00 5.31 -4.50
CA ALA A 132 9.23 4.93 -5.68
C ALA A 132 9.45 3.47 -6.11
N GLY A 133 10.65 2.91 -5.91
CA GLY A 133 10.91 1.50 -6.17
C GLY A 133 10.12 0.55 -5.26
N ASP A 134 9.86 0.93 -4.01
CA ASP A 134 9.01 0.13 -3.11
C ASP A 134 7.53 0.24 -3.48
N ASP A 135 7.09 1.42 -3.94
CA ASP A 135 5.74 1.62 -4.50
C ASP A 135 5.54 0.76 -5.75
N PHE A 136 6.52 0.72 -6.65
CA PHE A 136 6.53 -0.16 -7.81
C PHE A 136 6.43 -1.64 -7.38
N LEU A 137 7.25 -2.08 -6.41
CA LEU A 137 7.26 -3.45 -5.94
C LEU A 137 5.94 -3.86 -5.29
N THR A 138 5.36 -3.01 -4.44
CA THR A 138 4.02 -3.25 -3.87
C THR A 138 2.94 -3.33 -4.96
N GLY A 139 3.03 -2.49 -5.99
CA GLY A 139 2.18 -2.58 -7.19
C GLY A 139 2.33 -3.91 -7.92
N TYR A 140 3.57 -4.33 -8.16
CA TYR A 140 3.91 -5.58 -8.83
C TYR A 140 3.39 -6.82 -8.09
N ILE A 141 3.59 -6.85 -6.78
CA ILE A 141 3.08 -7.92 -5.91
C ILE A 141 1.55 -7.96 -5.97
N THR A 142 0.90 -6.79 -5.87
CA THR A 142 -0.56 -6.68 -5.93
C THR A 142 -1.10 -7.16 -7.29
N GLY A 143 -0.50 -6.73 -8.40
CA GLY A 143 -0.88 -7.14 -9.74
C GLY A 143 -0.76 -8.64 -9.95
N SER A 144 0.31 -9.26 -9.42
CA SER A 144 0.52 -10.71 -9.44
C SER A 144 -0.59 -11.47 -8.73
N PHE A 145 -0.95 -11.04 -7.52
CA PHE A 145 -2.06 -11.65 -6.77
C PHE A 145 -3.40 -11.41 -7.45
N CYS A 146 -3.65 -10.22 -8.02
CA CYS A 146 -4.89 -9.87 -8.70
C CYS A 146 -5.26 -10.88 -9.81
N ILE A 147 -4.25 -11.38 -10.54
CA ILE A 147 -4.39 -12.39 -11.60
C ILE A 147 -4.14 -13.84 -11.13
N LYS A 148 -4.19 -14.09 -9.82
CA LYS A 148 -3.94 -15.41 -9.19
C LYS A 148 -2.61 -16.06 -9.57
N LYS A 149 -1.58 -15.26 -9.87
CA LYS A 149 -0.23 -15.78 -10.16
C LYS A 149 0.58 -15.74 -8.88
N SER A 150 1.13 -16.88 -8.48
CA SER A 150 2.05 -16.94 -7.36
C SER A 150 3.31 -16.14 -7.65
N LEU A 151 3.89 -15.59 -6.58
CA LEU A 151 5.25 -15.09 -6.61
C LEU A 151 6.20 -16.28 -6.51
N LYS A 152 7.32 -16.24 -7.24
CA LYS A 152 8.35 -17.26 -7.15
C LYS A 152 9.00 -17.18 -5.76
N THR A 153 9.30 -18.31 -5.14
CA THR A 153 9.94 -18.35 -3.81
C THR A 153 11.25 -17.55 -3.78
N ASP A 154 12.11 -17.71 -4.79
CA ASP A 154 13.37 -16.95 -4.93
C ASP A 154 13.13 -15.43 -4.98
N PHE A 155 12.06 -14.97 -5.62
CA PHE A 155 11.70 -13.55 -5.62
C PHE A 155 11.36 -13.09 -4.19
N ILE A 156 10.52 -13.83 -3.47
CA ILE A 156 10.14 -13.49 -2.09
C ILE A 156 11.40 -13.43 -1.20
N GLU A 157 12.27 -14.43 -1.28
CA GLU A 157 13.51 -14.49 -0.51
C GLU A 157 14.44 -13.30 -0.80
N LYS A 158 14.61 -12.95 -2.09
CA LYS A 158 15.39 -11.78 -2.50
C LYS A 158 14.83 -10.49 -1.95
N ILE A 159 13.51 -10.30 -1.98
CA ILE A 159 12.87 -9.11 -1.39
C ILE A 159 13.12 -9.07 0.12
N MET A 160 12.80 -10.16 0.83
CA MET A 160 12.95 -10.25 2.29
C MET A 160 14.39 -9.97 2.74
N LYS A 161 15.40 -10.48 2.01
CA LYS A 161 16.82 -10.25 2.31
C LYS A 161 17.23 -8.78 2.17
N ASN A 162 16.55 -8.01 1.33
CA ASN A 162 16.92 -6.63 0.99
C ASN A 162 16.06 -5.57 1.71
N LEU A 163 15.07 -5.97 2.51
CA LEU A 163 14.17 -5.06 3.23
C LEU A 163 14.86 -4.05 4.16
N TYR A 164 16.12 -4.28 4.54
CA TYR A 164 16.91 -3.34 5.33
C TYR A 164 17.33 -2.08 4.56
N LYS A 165 17.19 -2.07 3.23
CA LYS A 165 17.59 -0.95 2.34
C LYS A 165 16.53 0.14 2.22
N THR A 166 15.33 -0.09 2.74
CA THR A 166 14.22 0.87 2.68
C THR A 166 13.87 1.43 4.06
N THR A 167 12.93 2.37 4.08
CA THR A 167 12.40 2.97 5.30
C THR A 167 11.62 1.95 6.11
N TRP A 168 11.47 2.21 7.42
CA TRP A 168 10.61 1.39 8.28
C TRP A 168 9.18 1.28 7.75
N PHE A 169 8.63 2.38 7.19
CA PHE A 169 7.26 2.40 6.69
C PHE A 169 7.11 1.54 5.42
N SER A 170 7.94 1.76 4.39
CA SER A 170 7.93 0.97 3.16
C SER A 170 8.20 -0.51 3.39
N ARG A 171 9.12 -0.84 4.31
CA ARG A 171 9.39 -2.23 4.70
C ARG A 171 8.11 -2.95 5.11
N GLN A 172 7.34 -2.33 6.00
CA GLN A 172 6.10 -2.92 6.53
C GLN A 172 5.03 -3.04 5.44
N MET A 173 4.98 -2.10 4.48
CA MET A 173 4.07 -2.18 3.33
C MET A 173 4.44 -3.32 2.37
N LEU A 174 5.73 -3.55 2.14
CA LEU A 174 6.21 -4.69 1.34
C LEU A 174 5.89 -6.03 2.03
N GLU A 175 6.11 -6.14 3.34
CA GLU A 175 5.75 -7.33 4.13
C GLU A 175 4.23 -7.59 4.11
N ASP A 176 3.42 -6.53 4.24
CA ASP A 176 1.96 -6.60 4.09
C ASP A 176 1.58 -7.13 2.71
N ALA A 177 2.14 -6.54 1.64
CA ALA A 177 1.84 -6.94 0.27
C ALA A 177 2.24 -8.38 0.00
N LEU A 178 3.44 -8.82 0.42
CA LEU A 178 3.89 -10.22 0.31
C LEU A 178 2.96 -11.19 1.04
N SER A 179 2.35 -10.74 2.13
CA SER A 179 1.36 -11.50 2.92
C SER A 179 -0.06 -11.43 2.34
N GLY A 180 -0.25 -10.76 1.19
CA GLY A 180 -1.55 -10.64 0.54
C GLY A 180 -2.47 -9.58 1.14
N PHE A 181 -1.90 -8.58 1.83
CA PHE A 181 -2.62 -7.42 2.36
C PHE A 181 -2.25 -6.16 1.60
N ILE A 182 -3.24 -5.35 1.23
CA ILE A 182 -3.05 -4.11 0.47
C ILE A 182 -3.92 -2.99 1.02
N TRP A 183 -3.57 -1.76 0.67
CA TRP A 183 -4.39 -0.60 0.98
C TRP A 183 -5.65 -0.53 0.09
N LYS A 184 -6.66 0.22 0.55
CA LYS A 184 -7.97 0.31 -0.07
C LYS A 184 -7.94 0.78 -1.52
N ARG A 185 -7.19 1.83 -1.83
CA ARG A 185 -7.04 2.34 -3.21
C ARG A 185 -6.60 1.26 -4.22
N GLY A 186 -5.63 0.42 -3.86
CA GLY A 186 -5.16 -0.67 -4.71
C GLY A 186 -6.24 -1.73 -4.91
N LYS A 187 -7.00 -2.05 -3.85
CA LYS A 187 -8.14 -2.96 -3.90
C LYS A 187 -9.26 -2.43 -4.80
N GLU A 188 -9.49 -1.11 -4.76
CA GLU A 188 -10.46 -0.42 -5.62
C GLU A 188 -10.07 -0.47 -7.10
N ILE A 189 -8.77 -0.39 -7.45
CA ILE A 189 -8.29 -0.62 -8.82
C ILE A 189 -8.55 -2.07 -9.27
N CYS A 190 -8.17 -3.06 -8.46
CA CYS A 190 -8.43 -4.47 -8.77
C CYS A 190 -9.91 -4.72 -9.03
N SER A 191 -10.80 -4.17 -8.18
CA SER A 191 -12.25 -4.26 -8.39
C SER A 191 -12.68 -3.59 -9.67
N ALA A 192 -12.27 -2.34 -9.91
CA ALA A 192 -12.69 -1.59 -11.08
C ALA A 192 -12.27 -2.25 -12.41
N LEU A 193 -11.07 -2.83 -12.46
CA LEU A 193 -10.57 -3.56 -13.63
C LEU A 193 -11.34 -4.87 -13.90
N SER A 194 -11.89 -5.52 -12.87
CA SER A 194 -12.74 -6.71 -13.05
C SER A 194 -14.19 -6.38 -13.44
N GLU A 195 -14.59 -5.13 -13.27
CA GLU A 195 -15.95 -4.66 -13.52
C GLU A 195 -16.10 -4.02 -14.91
N ASN A 196 -17.35 -3.85 -15.35
CA ASN A 196 -17.67 -3.19 -16.63
C ASN A 196 -17.91 -1.68 -16.48
N SER A 197 -17.40 -1.02 -15.45
CA SER A 197 -17.69 0.39 -15.16
C SER A 197 -16.48 1.31 -15.40
N MET A 198 -16.51 2.07 -16.50
CA MET A 198 -15.50 3.10 -16.79
C MET A 198 -15.45 4.17 -15.70
N LYS A 199 -16.61 4.58 -15.18
CA LYS A 199 -16.73 5.57 -14.09
C LYS A 199 -15.98 5.12 -12.83
N LYS A 200 -16.14 3.85 -12.43
CA LYS A 200 -15.40 3.30 -11.28
C LYS A 200 -13.91 3.25 -11.57
N LEU A 201 -13.51 2.83 -12.77
CA LEU A 201 -12.10 2.75 -13.16
C LEU A 201 -11.43 4.13 -13.13
N ILE A 202 -12.00 5.14 -13.76
CA ILE A 202 -11.47 6.52 -13.75
C ILE A 202 -11.36 7.03 -12.31
N LYS A 203 -12.37 6.82 -11.47
CA LYS A 203 -12.34 7.24 -10.06
C LYS A 203 -11.20 6.55 -9.30
N SER A 204 -11.06 5.24 -9.44
CA SER A 204 -9.99 4.49 -8.77
C SER A 204 -8.59 4.91 -9.25
N ILE A 205 -8.42 5.19 -10.56
CA ILE A 205 -7.16 5.70 -11.10
C ILE A 205 -6.84 7.07 -10.52
N SER A 206 -7.81 8.00 -10.56
CA SER A 206 -7.63 9.35 -10.03
C SER A 206 -7.29 9.34 -8.54
N ASN A 207 -7.87 8.43 -7.76
CA ASN A 207 -7.56 8.25 -6.35
C ASN A 207 -6.11 7.80 -6.08
N ILE A 208 -5.48 7.06 -7.01
CA ILE A 208 -4.08 6.64 -6.90
C ILE A 208 -3.15 7.68 -7.52
N ASP A 209 -3.47 8.23 -8.69
CA ASP A 209 -2.59 9.19 -9.38
C ASP A 209 -2.43 10.50 -8.59
N SER A 210 -3.46 10.91 -7.82
CA SER A 210 -3.37 12.05 -6.89
C SER A 210 -2.65 11.72 -5.57
N TRP A 211 -2.20 10.48 -5.37
CA TRP A 211 -1.59 10.04 -4.12
C TRP A 211 -0.06 10.14 -4.17
N GLY A 212 0.45 11.10 -3.40
CA GLY A 212 1.88 11.43 -3.38
C GLY A 212 2.33 12.12 -4.68
N HIS A 213 3.60 12.55 -4.74
CA HIS A 213 4.12 13.17 -5.95
C HIS A 213 4.30 12.15 -7.09
N LEU A 214 4.89 10.99 -6.77
CA LEU A 214 5.21 9.94 -7.74
C LEU A 214 4.79 8.53 -7.30
N SER A 215 4.48 8.34 -6.01
CA SER A 215 4.17 7.03 -5.44
C SER A 215 3.00 6.34 -6.15
N GLY A 216 1.91 7.06 -6.41
CA GLY A 216 0.79 6.53 -7.17
C GLY A 216 1.17 6.03 -8.57
N LYS A 217 1.96 6.82 -9.31
CA LYS A 217 2.43 6.47 -10.66
C LYS A 217 3.38 5.27 -10.66
N ALA A 218 4.32 5.24 -9.72
CA ALA A 218 5.24 4.12 -9.55
C ALA A 218 4.48 2.82 -9.23
N TRP A 219 3.49 2.89 -8.33
CA TRP A 219 2.64 1.76 -7.99
C TRP A 219 1.82 1.27 -9.19
N LEU A 220 1.18 2.17 -9.94
CA LEU A 220 0.42 1.83 -11.15
C LEU A 220 1.30 1.17 -12.21
N ALA A 221 2.52 1.67 -12.41
CA ALA A 221 3.50 1.08 -13.32
C ALA A 221 3.89 -0.35 -12.90
N GLY A 222 4.17 -0.57 -11.61
CA GLY A 222 4.49 -1.90 -11.08
C GLY A 222 3.34 -2.89 -11.23
N PHE A 223 2.12 -2.43 -10.93
CA PHE A 223 0.91 -3.21 -11.10
C PHE A 223 0.68 -3.61 -12.57
N ALA A 224 0.79 -2.65 -13.50
CA ALA A 224 0.68 -2.92 -14.93
C ALA A 224 1.77 -3.87 -15.43
N TYR A 225 3.01 -3.69 -14.96
CA TYR A 225 4.15 -4.53 -15.33
C TYR A 225 3.92 -5.99 -14.92
N ALA A 226 3.41 -6.23 -13.70
CA ALA A 226 3.04 -7.57 -13.26
C ALA A 226 1.98 -8.20 -14.17
N ILE A 227 0.93 -7.46 -14.51
CA ILE A 227 -0.16 -7.95 -15.36
C ILE A 227 0.36 -8.32 -16.75
N GLU A 228 1.08 -7.43 -17.43
CA GLU A 228 1.55 -7.69 -18.80
C GLU A 228 2.57 -8.84 -18.87
N THR A 229 3.48 -8.94 -17.89
CA THR A 229 4.51 -9.99 -17.89
C THR A 229 3.99 -11.37 -17.45
N LYS A 230 2.88 -11.44 -16.71
CA LYS A 230 2.35 -12.70 -16.16
C LYS A 230 1.03 -13.16 -16.78
N ILE A 231 0.31 -12.32 -17.54
CA ILE A 231 -0.84 -12.78 -18.33
C ILE A 231 -0.39 -13.63 -19.53
N ASN A 232 0.79 -13.35 -20.08
CA ASN A 232 1.32 -14.04 -21.26
C ASN A 232 2.24 -15.24 -20.94
N ASN A 233 2.52 -15.49 -19.65
CA ASN A 233 3.32 -16.61 -19.14
C ASN A 233 2.46 -17.51 -18.25
#